data_AF-X5YAV6-F1
#
_entry.id   AF-X5YAV6-F1
#
_cell.length_a   1.000
_cell.length_b   1.000
_cell.length_c   1.000
_cell.angle_alpha   90.00
_cell.angle_beta   90.00
_cell.angle_gamma   90.00
#
_symmetry.space_group_name_H-M   'P 1'
#
loop_
_entity.id
_entity.type
_entity.pdbx_description
1 polymer ?
#
loop_
_entity_poly.entity_id
_entity_poly.type
_entity_poly.pdbx_seq_one_letter_code
_entity_poly.pdbx_strand_id
1 'polypeptide(L)'
;MLLGIFAIAPRPAHAACDVAENTSLDTAASILFNCSSTMALAGMPAGDKEFVANFSFPKTLPAVETPWRGIDFRVQPERYLRTLLAYGLKDNVPIDWRIEKGSQSWCHAPWFQDLRERIHGMTRERGSRLFELSEHQRSRAENWAIGFYNGVGCYALGQVWGDPARPKTKGMMFPPNTFAIKLLFTTAPVSRVPYLTGSKVWNAAIGEGGSVQEMRLLQVDVAVKDPAAGALTGWVFGTFMYDAYAPGDDVWSKLVPVGLMWGNDPELTAKKYQEDGGTVQESWVNPTVAARFFSLPRHHLGLFGRLNGPVDNFKSACIACHARALDWGRGIPPEGPVFDEMNGLLPFTINPYDEQALRHYFKNRAPTEPFVAGTQSLDYSLQLAGGIFNFRRWVDLKFSAQAAETRDVPPYEFKEEKSGNAGAAPTKILPSTQDRSYVGPSPFSRGD
;
A
#
# COMPACT_ATOMS: atom_id res chain seq x y z
N MET A 1 32.85 -8.09 -49.06
CA MET A 1 31.48 -7.71 -48.66
C MET A 1 30.97 -8.82 -47.73
N LEU A 2 31.16 -8.70 -46.42
CA LEU A 2 30.55 -9.57 -45.42
C LEU A 2 29.94 -8.64 -44.36
N LEU A 3 28.60 -8.58 -44.32
CA LEU A 3 27.87 -7.91 -43.26
C LEU A 3 27.98 -8.75 -41.98
N GLY A 4 28.68 -8.21 -40.98
CA GLY A 4 28.65 -8.70 -39.62
C GLY A 4 27.32 -8.31 -38.96
N ILE A 5 26.55 -9.31 -38.55
CA ILE A 5 25.39 -9.16 -37.67
C ILE A 5 25.93 -8.75 -36.30
N PHE A 6 25.76 -7.48 -35.93
CA PHE A 6 25.97 -7.03 -34.56
C PHE A 6 24.92 -7.70 -33.67
N ALA A 7 25.36 -8.65 -32.84
CA ALA A 7 24.59 -9.11 -31.71
C ALA A 7 24.38 -7.93 -30.76
N ILE A 8 23.14 -7.44 -30.68
CA ILE A 8 22.74 -6.45 -29.69
C ILE A 8 22.80 -7.15 -28.34
N ALA A 9 23.78 -6.78 -27.51
CA ALA A 9 23.87 -7.26 -26.14
C ALA A 9 22.55 -6.94 -25.40
N PRO A 10 22.03 -7.85 -24.56
CA PRO A 10 20.89 -7.53 -23.71
C PRO A 10 21.25 -6.32 -22.84
N ARG A 11 20.46 -5.26 -22.92
CA ARG A 11 20.64 -4.06 -22.09
C ARG A 11 20.58 -4.47 -20.61
N PRO A 12 21.45 -3.93 -19.74
CA PRO A 12 21.36 -4.19 -18.31
C PRO A 12 20.02 -3.68 -17.76
N ALA A 13 19.50 -4.36 -16.74
CA ALA A 13 18.24 -4.08 -16.06
C ALA A 13 18.04 -2.61 -15.60
N HIS A 14 19.13 -1.85 -15.43
CA HIS A 14 19.09 -0.43 -15.07
C HIS A 14 18.82 0.53 -16.25
N ALA A 15 19.10 0.12 -17.48
CA ALA A 15 19.01 1.01 -18.65
C ALA A 15 17.59 1.49 -18.96
N ALA A 16 16.55 0.78 -18.49
CA ALA A 16 15.16 1.18 -18.68
C ALA A 16 14.71 2.30 -17.73
N CYS A 17 15.49 2.57 -16.67
CA CYS A 17 15.15 3.52 -15.61
C CYS A 17 16.10 4.72 -15.56
N ASP A 18 17.15 4.72 -16.40
CA ASP A 18 18.16 5.77 -16.41
C ASP A 18 17.61 7.06 -17.04
N VAL A 19 17.64 8.14 -16.25
CA VAL A 19 17.34 9.49 -16.72
C VAL A 19 18.65 10.24 -16.87
N ALA A 20 19.00 10.61 -18.10
CA ALA A 20 20.21 11.38 -18.38
C ALA A 20 20.13 12.79 -17.79
N GLU A 21 21.29 13.37 -17.46
CA GLU A 21 21.36 14.77 -17.06
C GLU A 21 20.78 15.68 -18.16
N ASN A 22 20.06 16.74 -17.77
CA ASN A 22 19.36 17.67 -18.66
C ASN A 22 18.18 17.10 -19.48
N THR A 23 17.71 15.89 -19.16
CA THR A 23 16.45 15.36 -19.73
C THR A 23 15.27 16.26 -19.34
N SER A 24 14.36 16.54 -20.26
CA SER A 24 13.14 17.31 -19.97
C SER A 24 12.26 16.60 -18.94
N LEU A 25 11.45 17.37 -18.19
CA LEU A 25 10.49 16.84 -17.22
C LEU A 25 9.61 15.73 -17.83
N ASP A 26 9.00 15.98 -18.99
CA ASP A 26 8.11 15.04 -19.67
C ASP A 26 8.78 13.71 -19.99
N THR A 27 10.00 13.77 -20.54
CA THR A 27 10.77 12.58 -20.90
C THR A 27 11.21 11.82 -19.65
N ALA A 28 11.73 12.54 -18.64
CA ALA A 28 12.19 11.94 -17.40
C ALA A 28 11.04 11.29 -16.61
N ALA A 29 9.90 11.95 -16.52
CA ALA A 29 8.71 11.42 -15.88
C ALA A 29 8.19 10.19 -16.62
N SER A 30 8.19 10.20 -17.95
CA SER A 30 7.79 9.03 -18.76
C SER A 30 8.72 7.84 -18.57
N ILE A 31 10.04 8.06 -18.45
CA ILE A 31 11.01 6.99 -18.17
C ILE A 31 10.74 6.38 -16.79
N LEU A 32 10.69 7.22 -15.75
CA LEU A 32 10.50 6.73 -14.37
C LEU A 32 9.13 6.11 -14.14
N PHE A 33 8.08 6.66 -14.76
CA PHE A 33 6.74 6.10 -14.70
C PHE A 33 6.69 4.67 -15.24
N ASN A 34 7.42 4.38 -16.33
CA ASN A 34 7.48 3.04 -16.92
C ASN A 34 8.55 2.14 -16.30
N CYS A 35 9.37 2.67 -15.39
CA CYS A 35 10.36 1.89 -14.66
C CYS A 35 9.68 0.97 -13.65
N SER A 36 10.04 -0.31 -13.66
CA SER A 36 9.45 -1.30 -12.74
C SER A 36 10.15 -1.32 -11.39
N SER A 37 11.47 -1.20 -11.38
CA SER A 37 12.31 -1.16 -10.19
C SER A 37 13.68 -0.55 -10.48
N THR A 38 14.20 0.25 -9.55
CA THR A 38 15.62 0.70 -9.53
C THR A 38 16.43 -0.02 -8.45
N MET A 39 15.79 -0.87 -7.63
CA MET A 39 16.46 -1.59 -6.55
C MET A 39 17.53 -2.55 -7.07
N ALA A 40 18.50 -2.84 -6.21
CA ALA A 40 19.57 -3.78 -6.51
C ALA A 40 19.05 -5.23 -6.61
N LEU A 41 19.72 -6.04 -7.41
CA LEU A 41 19.54 -7.49 -7.48
C LEU A 41 20.92 -8.12 -7.62
N ALA A 42 21.35 -8.87 -6.61
CA ALA A 42 22.66 -9.52 -6.59
C ALA A 42 22.74 -10.68 -7.59
N GLY A 43 21.62 -11.38 -7.81
CA GLY A 43 21.51 -12.46 -8.78
C GLY A 43 20.08 -12.95 -8.92
N MET A 44 19.67 -13.27 -10.14
CA MET A 44 18.34 -13.82 -10.42
C MET A 44 18.30 -15.31 -10.06
N PRO A 45 17.32 -15.78 -9.27
CA PRO A 45 17.12 -17.22 -9.07
C PRO A 45 16.85 -17.95 -10.39
N ALA A 46 17.27 -19.21 -10.48
CA ALA A 46 17.09 -20.00 -11.70
C ALA A 46 15.59 -20.17 -12.02
N GLY A 47 15.19 -19.82 -13.24
CA GLY A 47 13.80 -19.91 -13.71
C GLY A 47 12.95 -18.67 -13.45
N ASP A 48 13.41 -17.75 -12.60
CA ASP A 48 12.73 -16.47 -12.34
C ASP A 48 13.04 -15.43 -13.43
N LYS A 49 12.22 -14.38 -13.45
CA LYS A 49 12.35 -13.22 -14.34
C LYS A 49 12.15 -11.95 -13.52
N GLU A 50 12.73 -10.85 -14.00
CA GLU A 50 12.50 -9.57 -13.37
C GLU A 50 11.03 -9.17 -13.46
N PHE A 51 10.57 -8.53 -12.40
CA PHE A 51 9.24 -7.96 -12.33
C PHE A 51 9.06 -6.88 -13.38
N VAL A 52 7.91 -6.89 -14.05
CA VAL A 52 7.48 -5.81 -14.94
C VAL A 52 6.15 -5.26 -14.43
N ALA A 53 6.12 -3.97 -14.13
CA ALA A 53 4.91 -3.31 -13.69
C ALA A 53 3.93 -3.15 -14.86
N ASN A 54 2.73 -3.70 -14.72
CA ASN A 54 1.62 -3.42 -15.62
C ASN A 54 0.92 -2.09 -15.29
N PHE A 55 1.08 -1.10 -16.16
CA PHE A 55 0.40 0.21 -16.12
C PHE A 55 -0.57 0.41 -17.30
N SER A 56 -1.10 -0.67 -17.84
CA SER A 56 -2.07 -0.65 -18.94
C SER A 56 -3.44 -0.20 -18.44
N PHE A 57 -3.61 1.12 -18.28
CA PHE A 57 -4.86 1.68 -17.77
C PHE A 57 -5.94 1.80 -18.87
N PRO A 58 -7.16 1.27 -18.63
CA PRO A 58 -8.29 1.47 -19.53
C PRO A 58 -8.59 2.96 -19.77
N LYS A 59 -8.89 3.33 -21.02
CA LYS A 59 -9.29 4.71 -21.39
C LYS A 59 -10.76 4.99 -21.12
N THR A 60 -11.58 3.96 -21.07
CA THR A 60 -13.00 4.01 -20.69
C THR A 60 -13.23 3.13 -19.47
N LEU A 61 -14.24 3.46 -18.67
CA LEU A 61 -14.61 2.69 -17.48
C LEU A 61 -15.05 1.27 -17.91
N PRO A 62 -14.32 0.21 -17.55
CA PRO A 62 -14.71 -1.15 -17.95
C PRO A 62 -15.90 -1.65 -17.11
N ALA A 63 -16.72 -2.50 -17.73
CA ALA A 63 -17.67 -3.32 -16.99
C ALA A 63 -16.90 -4.46 -16.30
N VAL A 64 -17.26 -4.78 -15.05
CA VAL A 64 -16.67 -5.89 -14.29
C VAL A 64 -17.75 -6.74 -13.64
N GLU A 65 -17.47 -8.04 -13.53
CA GLU A 65 -18.27 -8.95 -12.71
C GLU A 65 -18.22 -8.49 -11.24
N THR A 66 -19.35 -8.58 -10.56
CA THR A 66 -19.49 -8.18 -9.15
C THR A 66 -20.12 -9.33 -8.36
N PRO A 67 -19.41 -10.47 -8.18
CA PRO A 67 -19.99 -11.66 -7.56
C PRO A 67 -20.43 -11.45 -6.11
N TRP A 68 -19.91 -10.42 -5.43
CA TRP A 68 -20.35 -10.01 -4.09
C TRP A 68 -21.68 -9.24 -4.08
N ARG A 69 -22.20 -8.84 -5.25
CA ARG A 69 -23.46 -8.10 -5.36
C ARG A 69 -24.60 -8.92 -4.80
N GLY A 70 -25.36 -8.33 -3.88
CA GLY A 70 -26.49 -8.98 -3.21
C GLY A 70 -26.12 -9.76 -1.93
N ILE A 71 -24.84 -9.81 -1.56
CA ILE A 71 -24.42 -10.30 -0.24
C ILE A 71 -24.36 -9.09 0.71
N ASP A 72 -25.23 -9.05 1.72
CA ASP A 72 -25.11 -8.06 2.78
C ASP A 72 -23.94 -8.42 3.71
N PHE A 73 -22.84 -7.69 3.58
CA PHE A 73 -21.63 -7.91 4.37
C PHE A 73 -21.83 -7.69 5.88
N ARG A 74 -22.89 -6.99 6.30
CA ARG A 74 -23.20 -6.77 7.72
C ARG A 74 -23.78 -8.01 8.36
N VAL A 75 -24.43 -8.86 7.56
CA VAL A 75 -25.11 -10.08 8.00
C VAL A 75 -24.27 -11.32 7.67
N GLN A 76 -23.60 -11.33 6.51
CA GLN A 76 -22.80 -12.44 6.00
C GLN A 76 -21.35 -12.02 5.68
N PRO A 77 -20.59 -11.46 6.66
CA PRO A 77 -19.26 -10.91 6.40
C PRO A 77 -18.28 -11.96 5.86
N GLU A 78 -18.29 -13.18 6.39
CA GLU A 78 -17.41 -14.25 5.93
C GLU A 78 -17.70 -14.64 4.47
N ARG A 79 -18.98 -14.83 4.12
CA ARG A 79 -19.37 -15.17 2.74
C ARG A 79 -18.97 -14.06 1.77
N TYR A 80 -19.20 -12.81 2.15
CA TYR A 80 -18.80 -11.65 1.36
C TYR A 80 -17.29 -11.64 1.14
N LEU A 81 -16.51 -11.78 2.21
CA LEU A 81 -15.06 -11.75 2.17
C LEU A 81 -14.49 -12.90 1.32
N ARG A 82 -14.98 -14.13 1.47
CA ARG A 82 -14.58 -15.28 0.63
C ARG A 82 -14.92 -15.06 -0.84
N THR A 83 -16.04 -14.39 -1.14
CA THR A 83 -16.43 -14.04 -2.51
C THR A 83 -15.44 -13.04 -3.13
N LEU A 84 -14.99 -12.05 -2.36
CA LEU A 84 -13.94 -11.11 -2.78
C LEU A 84 -12.61 -11.80 -3.05
N LEU A 85 -12.20 -12.72 -2.18
CA LEU A 85 -10.98 -13.51 -2.38
C LEU A 85 -11.08 -14.31 -3.67
N ALA A 86 -12.16 -15.08 -3.86
CA ALA A 86 -12.36 -15.87 -5.08
C ALA A 86 -12.28 -15.01 -6.35
N TYR A 87 -12.86 -13.81 -6.34
CA TYR A 87 -12.75 -12.85 -7.45
C TYR A 87 -11.29 -12.47 -7.74
N GLY A 88 -10.51 -12.12 -6.71
CA GLY A 88 -9.10 -11.75 -6.87
C GLY A 88 -8.20 -12.91 -7.29
N LEU A 89 -8.53 -14.14 -6.87
CA LEU A 89 -7.72 -15.33 -7.20
C LEU A 89 -7.96 -15.84 -8.63
N LYS A 90 -9.20 -15.72 -9.14
CA LYS A 90 -9.67 -16.31 -10.41
C LYS A 90 -8.68 -16.14 -11.57
N ASP A 91 -8.23 -14.92 -11.80
CA ASP A 91 -7.36 -14.59 -12.92
C ASP A 91 -5.86 -14.62 -12.55
N ASN A 92 -5.53 -14.42 -11.27
CA ASN A 92 -4.15 -14.15 -10.85
C ASN A 92 -3.40 -15.41 -10.39
N VAL A 93 -4.07 -16.40 -9.82
CA VAL A 93 -3.42 -17.66 -9.40
C VAL A 93 -2.83 -18.44 -10.58
N PRO A 94 -3.54 -18.63 -11.72
CA PRO A 94 -3.01 -19.41 -12.85
C PRO A 94 -1.74 -18.83 -13.49
N ILE A 95 -1.51 -17.52 -13.34
CA ILE A 95 -0.35 -16.80 -13.89
C ILE A 95 0.71 -16.49 -12.83
N ASP A 96 0.60 -17.07 -11.64
CA ASP A 96 1.42 -16.76 -10.48
C ASP A 96 1.59 -15.25 -10.20
N TRP A 97 0.48 -14.51 -10.34
CA TRP A 97 0.42 -13.06 -10.13
C TRP A 97 1.33 -12.23 -11.06
N ARG A 98 1.79 -12.82 -12.17
CA ARG A 98 2.53 -12.15 -13.25
C ARG A 98 1.60 -11.45 -14.24
N ILE A 99 0.98 -10.36 -13.79
CA ILE A 99 -0.07 -9.67 -14.55
C ILE A 99 0.44 -8.87 -15.76
N GLU A 100 1.75 -8.75 -15.96
CA GLU A 100 2.35 -8.13 -17.14
C GLU A 100 2.07 -8.91 -18.43
N LYS A 101 1.72 -10.19 -18.30
CA LYS A 101 1.34 -11.06 -19.43
C LYS A 101 -0.15 -11.32 -19.41
N GLY A 102 -0.87 -10.66 -20.32
CA GLY A 102 -2.20 -11.15 -20.74
C GLY A 102 -3.38 -10.76 -19.87
N SER A 103 -3.21 -9.94 -18.83
CA SER A 103 -4.33 -9.34 -18.12
C SER A 103 -4.43 -7.84 -18.41
N GLN A 104 -5.32 -7.45 -19.31
CA GLN A 104 -5.79 -6.07 -19.39
C GLN A 104 -6.74 -5.70 -18.22
N SER A 105 -7.08 -6.68 -17.38
CA SER A 105 -8.05 -6.56 -16.30
C SER A 105 -7.42 -6.17 -14.97
N TRP A 106 -6.09 -6.16 -14.86
CA TRP A 106 -5.37 -5.88 -13.62
C TRP A 106 -4.18 -4.94 -13.86
N CYS A 107 -3.82 -4.12 -12.88
CA CYS A 107 -2.68 -3.20 -12.95
C CYS A 107 -2.08 -2.95 -11.57
N HIS A 108 -0.91 -2.30 -11.55
CA HIS A 108 -0.24 -1.83 -10.34
C HIS A 108 -0.35 -0.31 -10.20
N ALA A 109 -0.19 0.19 -8.96
CA ALA A 109 -0.05 1.62 -8.71
C ALA A 109 1.31 2.16 -9.23
N PRO A 110 1.38 3.31 -9.91
CA PRO A 110 2.64 3.88 -10.40
C PRO A 110 3.53 4.52 -9.32
N TRP A 111 4.75 4.90 -9.71
CA TRP A 111 5.69 5.68 -8.88
C TRP A 111 6.23 4.98 -7.62
N PHE A 112 6.47 3.67 -7.74
CA PHE A 112 7.13 2.84 -6.71
C PHE A 112 8.45 2.24 -7.19
N GLN A 113 9.00 2.66 -8.33
CA GLN A 113 10.20 2.07 -8.91
C GLN A 113 11.38 2.04 -7.94
N ASP A 114 11.54 3.06 -7.10
CA ASP A 114 12.64 3.10 -6.13
C ASP A 114 12.37 2.24 -4.87
N LEU A 115 11.15 1.71 -4.72
CA LEU A 115 10.70 0.95 -3.55
C LEU A 115 10.43 -0.53 -3.82
N ARG A 116 10.32 -0.91 -5.10
CA ARG A 116 9.96 -2.26 -5.52
C ARG A 116 11.18 -3.16 -5.61
N GLU A 117 11.16 -4.30 -4.94
CA GLU A 117 12.18 -5.32 -5.18
C GLU A 117 12.05 -5.92 -6.60
N ARG A 118 13.17 -6.40 -7.14
CA ARG A 118 13.35 -6.66 -8.59
C ARG A 118 12.66 -7.92 -9.12
N ILE A 119 12.25 -8.88 -8.27
CA ILE A 119 11.77 -10.20 -8.71
C ILE A 119 10.25 -10.26 -8.75
N HIS A 120 9.56 -9.72 -7.74
CA HIS A 120 8.11 -9.71 -7.64
C HIS A 120 7.47 -8.33 -7.56
N GLY A 121 8.26 -7.25 -7.51
CA GLY A 121 7.72 -5.90 -7.42
C GLY A 121 7.12 -5.58 -6.05
N MET A 122 7.48 -6.34 -5.01
CA MET A 122 6.99 -6.09 -3.67
C MET A 122 7.63 -4.84 -3.07
N THR A 123 6.91 -4.14 -2.20
CA THR A 123 7.40 -2.99 -1.43
C THR A 123 7.47 -3.35 0.06
N ARG A 124 8.43 -2.75 0.77
CA ARG A 124 8.61 -2.99 2.21
C ARG A 124 7.40 -2.49 3.00
N GLU A 125 6.92 -3.33 3.91
CA GLU A 125 5.85 -3.06 4.84
C GLU A 125 6.39 -2.96 6.27
N ARG A 126 5.51 -2.67 7.23
CA ARG A 126 5.84 -2.72 8.66
C ARG A 126 6.36 -4.11 9.04
N GLY A 127 7.53 -4.18 9.66
CA GLY A 127 8.09 -5.44 10.17
C GLY A 127 7.31 -5.96 11.39
N SER A 128 7.28 -7.28 11.55
CA SER A 128 6.69 -7.91 12.73
C SER A 128 7.69 -7.89 13.89
N ARG A 129 7.24 -7.37 15.04
CA ARG A 129 7.98 -7.34 16.30
C ARG A 129 8.01 -8.73 16.94
N LEU A 130 8.80 -8.88 18.00
CA LEU A 130 8.84 -10.12 18.78
C LEU A 130 7.45 -10.42 19.33
N PHE A 131 7.07 -11.69 19.31
CA PHE A 131 5.81 -12.22 19.84
C PHE A 131 4.55 -11.67 19.16
N GLU A 132 4.68 -11.02 18.01
CA GLU A 132 3.55 -10.34 17.38
C GLU A 132 2.66 -11.28 16.55
N LEU A 133 3.30 -12.24 15.87
CA LEU A 133 2.62 -13.23 15.02
C LEU A 133 2.39 -14.55 15.75
N SER A 134 3.24 -14.88 16.73
CA SER A 134 3.20 -16.11 17.51
C SER A 134 4.03 -15.95 18.79
N GLU A 135 3.63 -16.62 19.87
CA GLU A 135 4.42 -16.70 21.11
C GLU A 135 5.84 -17.30 20.91
N HIS A 136 6.05 -18.04 19.82
CA HIS A 136 7.35 -18.61 19.49
C HIS A 136 8.22 -17.68 18.64
N GLN A 137 7.68 -16.56 18.14
CA GLN A 137 8.40 -15.58 17.33
C GLN A 137 9.36 -14.73 18.17
N ARG A 138 10.55 -15.26 18.46
CA ARG A 138 11.57 -14.61 19.30
C ARG A 138 12.54 -13.70 18.54
N SER A 139 12.23 -13.35 17.30
CA SER A 139 13.00 -12.42 16.47
C SER A 139 12.07 -11.53 15.66
N ARG A 140 12.56 -10.36 15.23
CA ARG A 140 11.85 -9.55 14.24
C ARG A 140 11.76 -10.29 12.91
N ALA A 141 10.73 -10.00 12.14
CA ALA A 141 10.59 -10.44 10.76
C ALA A 141 10.31 -9.23 9.86
N GLU A 142 10.81 -9.28 8.64
CA GLU A 142 10.48 -8.30 7.61
C GLU A 142 9.23 -8.72 6.87
N ASN A 143 8.44 -7.74 6.46
CA ASN A 143 7.24 -7.97 5.68
C ASN A 143 7.32 -7.15 4.39
N TRP A 144 6.86 -7.74 3.31
CA TRP A 144 6.83 -7.13 1.99
C TRP A 144 5.54 -7.49 1.28
N ALA A 145 5.03 -6.58 0.46
CA ALA A 145 3.74 -6.80 -0.19
C ALA A 145 3.67 -6.25 -1.61
N ILE A 146 2.72 -6.78 -2.37
CA ILE A 146 2.35 -6.28 -3.69
C ILE A 146 0.83 -6.16 -3.79
N GLY A 147 0.36 -5.05 -4.35
CA GLY A 147 -1.05 -4.74 -4.55
C GLY A 147 -1.43 -4.70 -6.02
N PHE A 148 -2.64 -5.18 -6.30
CA PHE A 148 -3.23 -5.27 -7.63
C PHE A 148 -4.61 -4.62 -7.62
N TYR A 149 -4.93 -3.83 -8.64
CA TYR A 149 -6.25 -3.25 -8.85
C TYR A 149 -6.94 -3.93 -10.02
N ASN A 150 -8.25 -4.16 -9.92
CA ASN A 150 -9.05 -4.59 -11.07
C ASN A 150 -9.19 -3.46 -12.10
N GLY A 151 -9.75 -3.77 -13.27
CA GLY A 151 -9.89 -2.83 -14.39
C GLY A 151 -10.58 -1.51 -14.03
N VAL A 152 -11.54 -1.52 -13.10
CA VAL A 152 -12.21 -0.29 -12.61
C VAL A 152 -11.26 0.59 -11.80
N GLY A 153 -10.49 -0.02 -10.90
CA GLY A 153 -9.42 0.69 -10.18
C GLY A 153 -8.33 1.20 -11.11
N CYS A 154 -7.95 0.40 -12.11
CA CYS A 154 -6.99 0.77 -13.14
C CYS A 154 -7.44 1.96 -13.98
N TYR A 155 -8.72 2.02 -14.35
CA TYR A 155 -9.29 3.18 -15.03
C TYR A 155 -9.09 4.45 -14.19
N ALA A 156 -9.40 4.38 -12.89
CA ALA A 156 -9.30 5.52 -11.99
C ALA A 156 -7.85 5.99 -11.80
N LEU A 157 -6.91 5.04 -11.63
CA LEU A 157 -5.46 5.34 -11.63
C LEU A 157 -5.02 6.00 -12.95
N GLY A 158 -5.56 5.54 -14.09
CA GLY A 158 -5.30 6.12 -15.41
C GLY A 158 -5.87 7.52 -15.61
N GLN A 159 -6.92 7.91 -14.90
CA GLN A 159 -7.41 9.30 -14.90
C GLN A 159 -6.43 10.22 -14.18
N VAL A 160 -5.81 9.75 -13.10
CA VAL A 160 -4.77 10.52 -12.39
C VAL A 160 -3.51 10.60 -13.22
N TRP A 161 -3.02 9.45 -13.71
CA TRP A 161 -1.72 9.33 -14.38
C TRP A 161 -1.82 9.38 -15.91
N GLY A 162 -2.87 10.01 -16.46
CA GLY A 162 -3.06 10.13 -17.91
C GLY A 162 -1.91 10.84 -18.61
N ASP A 163 -1.29 11.80 -17.90
CA ASP A 163 -0.01 12.42 -18.21
C ASP A 163 0.99 12.06 -17.09
N PRO A 164 2.03 11.25 -17.36
CA PRO A 164 3.05 10.87 -16.38
C PRO A 164 3.78 12.04 -15.71
N ALA A 165 3.84 13.20 -16.37
CA ALA A 165 4.51 14.40 -15.87
C ALA A 165 3.58 15.38 -15.16
N ARG A 166 2.25 15.21 -15.27
CA ARG A 166 1.25 16.14 -14.73
C ARG A 166 0.05 15.40 -14.15
N PRO A 167 0.25 14.55 -13.13
CA PRO A 167 -0.85 13.79 -12.55
C PRO A 167 -1.93 14.70 -11.97
N LYS A 168 -3.19 14.33 -12.22
CA LYS A 168 -4.37 15.10 -11.81
C LYS A 168 -5.08 14.44 -10.63
N THR A 169 -4.98 15.07 -9.46
CA THR A 169 -5.52 14.51 -8.21
C THR A 169 -6.79 15.21 -7.75
N LYS A 170 -7.14 16.37 -8.32
CA LYS A 170 -8.27 17.17 -7.86
C LYS A 170 -9.58 16.40 -8.00
N GLY A 171 -10.28 16.24 -6.87
CA GLY A 171 -11.57 15.55 -6.81
C GLY A 171 -11.52 14.06 -7.17
N MET A 172 -10.34 13.45 -7.18
CA MET A 172 -10.18 12.03 -7.51
C MET A 172 -11.01 11.15 -6.57
N MET A 173 -11.77 10.23 -7.15
CA MET A 173 -12.51 9.18 -6.46
C MET A 173 -12.46 7.88 -7.27
N PHE A 174 -12.35 6.75 -6.58
CA PHE A 174 -12.48 5.47 -7.24
C PHE A 174 -13.96 5.18 -7.58
N PRO A 175 -14.28 4.74 -8.81
CA PRO A 175 -15.64 4.36 -9.16
C PRO A 175 -16.11 3.15 -8.33
N PRO A 176 -17.43 3.00 -8.12
CA PRO A 176 -18.01 1.78 -7.57
C PRO A 176 -17.49 0.52 -8.27
N ASN A 177 -17.32 -0.55 -7.48
CA ASN A 177 -16.74 -1.82 -7.91
C ASN A 177 -15.24 -1.79 -8.24
N THR A 178 -14.55 -0.69 -7.91
CA THR A 178 -13.09 -0.76 -7.73
C THR A 178 -12.78 -1.84 -6.71
N PHE A 179 -11.89 -2.74 -7.06
CA PHE A 179 -11.41 -3.80 -6.19
C PHE A 179 -9.89 -3.79 -6.18
N ALA A 180 -9.31 -3.94 -5.01
CA ALA A 180 -7.90 -4.15 -4.80
C ALA A 180 -7.67 -5.45 -4.01
N ILE A 181 -6.62 -6.17 -4.36
CA ILE A 181 -6.10 -7.30 -3.57
C ILE A 181 -4.60 -7.12 -3.36
N LYS A 182 -4.14 -7.39 -2.16
CA LYS A 182 -2.74 -7.25 -1.76
C LYS A 182 -2.25 -8.56 -1.17
N LEU A 183 -1.15 -9.08 -1.69
CA LEU A 183 -0.44 -10.20 -1.09
C LEU A 183 0.66 -9.68 -0.19
N LEU A 184 0.77 -10.24 1.02
CA LEU A 184 1.75 -9.82 2.01
C LEU A 184 2.52 -11.03 2.53
N PHE A 185 3.83 -10.96 2.38
CA PHE A 185 4.77 -12.01 2.70
C PHE A 185 5.66 -11.61 3.87
N THR A 186 6.23 -12.60 4.57
CA THR A 186 7.12 -12.42 5.71
C THR A 186 8.41 -13.24 5.58
N THR A 187 9.50 -12.77 6.20
CA THR A 187 10.72 -13.58 6.45
C THR A 187 10.59 -14.49 7.67
N ALA A 188 9.48 -14.44 8.42
CA ALA A 188 9.32 -15.26 9.62
C ALA A 188 9.39 -16.76 9.28
N PRO A 189 10.30 -17.52 9.93
CA PRO A 189 10.46 -18.94 9.62
C PRO A 189 9.34 -19.78 10.25
N VAL A 190 9.01 -20.90 9.61
CA VAL A 190 7.97 -21.85 10.11
C VAL A 190 8.31 -22.44 11.48
N SER A 191 9.59 -22.53 11.84
CA SER A 191 10.02 -22.96 13.19
C SER A 191 9.63 -21.98 14.30
N ARG A 192 9.28 -20.74 13.94
CA ARG A 192 8.88 -19.66 14.85
C ARG A 192 7.42 -19.25 14.67
N VAL A 193 6.87 -19.44 13.48
CA VAL A 193 5.46 -19.18 13.16
C VAL A 193 4.89 -20.42 12.43
N PRO A 194 4.56 -21.51 13.16
CA PRO A 194 4.25 -22.81 12.54
C PRO A 194 3.03 -22.82 11.63
N TYR A 195 2.08 -21.91 11.83
CA TYR A 195 0.92 -21.80 10.94
C TYR A 195 1.28 -21.33 9.53
N LEU A 196 2.52 -20.92 9.26
CA LEU A 196 3.01 -20.62 7.90
C LEU A 196 3.46 -21.88 7.13
N THR A 197 3.38 -23.06 7.73
CA THR A 197 3.82 -24.31 7.08
C THR A 197 3.01 -24.57 5.81
N GLY A 198 3.71 -24.79 4.69
CA GLY A 198 3.09 -25.04 3.39
C GLY A 198 2.48 -23.79 2.72
N SER A 199 2.71 -22.59 3.25
CA SER A 199 2.27 -21.36 2.57
C SER A 199 3.03 -21.14 1.26
N LYS A 200 2.50 -20.26 0.41
CA LYS A 200 3.19 -19.89 -0.84
C LYS A 200 4.52 -19.21 -0.52
N VAL A 201 5.57 -19.65 -1.21
CA VAL A 201 6.92 -19.11 -1.07
C VAL A 201 7.30 -18.35 -2.34
N TRP A 202 7.95 -17.21 -2.15
CA TRP A 202 8.62 -16.44 -3.20
C TRP A 202 10.03 -16.08 -2.77
N ASN A 203 10.92 -15.95 -3.74
CA ASN A 203 12.26 -15.42 -3.56
C ASN A 203 12.24 -13.92 -3.86
N ALA A 204 12.69 -13.08 -2.94
CA ALA A 204 12.62 -11.63 -3.07
C ALA A 204 14.00 -10.98 -2.90
N ALA A 205 14.32 -9.97 -3.71
CA ALA A 205 15.60 -9.26 -3.68
C ALA A 205 15.61 -8.17 -2.60
N ILE A 206 15.54 -8.57 -1.34
CA ILE A 206 15.29 -7.67 -0.19
C ILE A 206 16.46 -7.58 0.79
N GLY A 207 17.45 -8.45 0.66
CA GLY A 207 18.64 -8.43 1.52
C GLY A 207 19.64 -7.34 1.12
N GLU A 208 20.68 -7.17 1.93
CA GLU A 208 21.78 -6.24 1.65
C GLU A 208 22.34 -6.45 0.24
N GLY A 209 22.57 -5.35 -0.48
CA GLY A 209 23.05 -5.37 -1.86
C GLY A 209 22.07 -6.00 -2.87
N GLY A 210 20.80 -6.20 -2.51
CA GLY A 210 19.82 -6.90 -3.34
C GLY A 210 19.98 -8.43 -3.30
N SER A 211 20.56 -8.97 -2.23
CA SER A 211 20.60 -10.42 -2.00
C SER A 211 19.20 -11.01 -1.86
N VAL A 212 19.03 -12.22 -2.38
CA VAL A 212 17.72 -12.88 -2.43
C VAL A 212 17.43 -13.57 -1.11
N GLN A 213 16.22 -13.36 -0.60
CA GLN A 213 15.69 -14.03 0.59
C GLN A 213 14.37 -14.72 0.29
N GLU A 214 14.14 -15.81 1.01
CA GLU A 214 12.89 -16.56 0.95
C GLU A 214 11.80 -15.87 1.78
N MET A 215 10.63 -15.69 1.17
CA MET A 215 9.48 -14.99 1.72
C MET A 215 8.24 -15.90 1.70
N ARG A 216 7.44 -15.89 2.77
CA ARG A 216 6.25 -16.73 2.93
C ARG A 216 4.98 -15.93 2.96
N LEU A 217 3.97 -16.33 2.20
CA LEU A 217 2.64 -15.71 2.23
C LEU A 217 2.08 -15.83 3.64
N LEU A 218 1.76 -14.69 4.24
CA LEU A 218 1.21 -14.59 5.59
C LEU A 218 -0.20 -14.03 5.57
N GLN A 219 -0.43 -12.97 4.78
CA GLN A 219 -1.67 -12.21 4.79
C GLN A 219 -2.09 -11.86 3.36
N VAL A 220 -3.40 -11.81 3.14
CA VAL A 220 -4.02 -11.29 1.92
C VAL A 220 -5.07 -10.27 2.31
N ASP A 221 -4.90 -9.05 1.82
CA ASP A 221 -5.87 -7.97 2.06
C ASP A 221 -6.70 -7.73 0.80
N VAL A 222 -7.96 -7.37 1.00
CA VAL A 222 -8.87 -6.98 -0.08
C VAL A 222 -9.57 -5.69 0.30
N ALA A 223 -9.84 -4.85 -0.70
CA ALA A 223 -10.64 -3.64 -0.54
C ALA A 223 -11.56 -3.48 -1.73
N VAL A 224 -12.83 -3.14 -1.47
CA VAL A 224 -13.82 -2.92 -2.52
C VAL A 224 -14.61 -1.65 -2.27
N LYS A 225 -14.78 -0.86 -3.34
CA LYS A 225 -15.65 0.32 -3.35
C LYS A 225 -17.09 -0.16 -3.52
N ASP A 226 -17.75 -0.46 -2.41
CA ASP A 226 -19.14 -0.94 -2.41
C ASP A 226 -20.11 0.21 -2.09
N PRO A 227 -21.04 0.56 -3.00
CA PRO A 227 -22.08 1.56 -2.73
C PRO A 227 -22.92 1.29 -1.48
N ALA A 228 -23.07 0.02 -1.08
CA ALA A 228 -23.79 -0.31 0.15
C ALA A 228 -23.08 0.22 1.41
N ALA A 229 -21.78 0.52 1.36
CA ALA A 229 -21.04 1.21 2.43
C ALA A 229 -21.06 2.75 2.32
N GLY A 230 -21.79 3.31 1.34
CA GLY A 230 -21.75 4.73 0.98
C GLY A 230 -22.24 5.71 2.06
N ALA A 231 -23.07 5.25 3.00
CA ALA A 231 -23.50 6.07 4.13
C ALA A 231 -22.38 6.35 5.16
N LEU A 232 -21.28 5.59 5.10
CA LEU A 232 -20.11 5.77 5.95
C LEU A 232 -18.91 6.21 5.11
N THR A 233 -18.19 5.26 4.51
CA THR A 233 -16.91 5.51 3.83
C THR A 233 -16.97 5.19 2.33
N GLY A 234 -17.97 4.42 1.90
CA GLY A 234 -18.06 3.87 0.55
C GLY A 234 -17.08 2.73 0.26
N TRP A 235 -16.34 2.25 1.26
CA TRP A 235 -15.40 1.14 1.13
C TRP A 235 -15.68 0.03 2.14
N VAL A 236 -15.39 -1.20 1.71
CA VAL A 236 -15.31 -2.36 2.57
C VAL A 236 -13.89 -2.92 2.46
N PHE A 237 -13.21 -3.04 3.59
CA PHE A 237 -11.87 -3.58 3.72
C PHE A 237 -11.93 -4.94 4.40
N GLY A 238 -11.10 -5.87 3.96
CA GLY A 238 -11.06 -7.22 4.47
C GLY A 238 -9.64 -7.77 4.48
N THR A 239 -9.39 -8.72 5.38
CA THR A 239 -8.08 -9.35 5.50
C THR A 239 -8.21 -10.83 5.80
N PHE A 240 -7.26 -11.59 5.29
CA PHE A 240 -7.08 -13.02 5.50
C PHE A 240 -5.69 -13.27 6.05
N MET A 241 -5.55 -14.33 6.83
CA MET A 241 -4.25 -14.86 7.21
C MET A 241 -4.13 -16.29 6.72
N TYR A 242 -2.93 -16.69 6.32
CA TYR A 242 -2.64 -18.08 6.06
C TYR A 242 -2.60 -18.85 7.38
N ASP A 243 -3.27 -20.01 7.41
CA ASP A 243 -3.19 -20.94 8.53
C ASP A 243 -3.05 -22.37 8.04
N ALA A 244 -1.87 -22.98 8.25
CA ALA A 244 -1.57 -24.35 7.85
C ALA A 244 -2.55 -25.39 8.41
N TYR A 245 -3.19 -25.08 9.54
CA TYR A 245 -4.13 -25.95 10.23
C TYR A 245 -5.58 -25.81 9.73
N ALA A 246 -5.85 -24.81 8.87
CA ALA A 246 -7.15 -24.68 8.22
C ALA A 246 -7.38 -25.84 7.23
N PRO A 247 -8.64 -26.28 7.04
CA PRO A 247 -8.98 -27.30 6.06
C PRO A 247 -8.71 -26.81 4.63
N GLY A 248 -8.41 -27.74 3.74
CA GLY A 248 -8.18 -27.46 2.32
C GLY A 248 -6.85 -27.98 1.81
N ASP A 249 -6.79 -28.23 0.51
CA ASP A 249 -5.68 -28.95 -0.15
C ASP A 249 -4.66 -28.01 -0.79
N ASP A 250 -5.02 -26.73 -0.99
CA ASP A 250 -4.17 -25.73 -1.62
C ASP A 250 -3.92 -24.52 -0.72
N VAL A 251 -2.90 -23.72 -1.06
CA VAL A 251 -2.48 -22.55 -0.29
C VAL A 251 -3.63 -21.55 -0.06
N TRP A 252 -4.47 -21.35 -1.06
CA TRP A 252 -5.50 -20.33 -1.07
C TRP A 252 -6.73 -20.75 -0.26
N SER A 253 -7.06 -22.04 -0.27
CA SER A 253 -8.11 -22.63 0.57
C SER A 253 -7.81 -22.51 2.07
N LYS A 254 -6.52 -22.41 2.43
CA LYS A 254 -6.02 -22.21 3.79
C LYS A 254 -5.93 -20.75 4.25
N LEU A 255 -6.39 -19.82 3.41
CA LEU A 255 -6.58 -18.43 3.84
C LEU A 255 -7.84 -18.33 4.70
N VAL A 256 -7.63 -18.06 5.98
CA VAL A 256 -8.69 -17.89 6.98
C VAL A 256 -9.10 -16.41 7.04
N PRO A 257 -10.40 -16.09 6.94
CA PRO A 257 -10.94 -14.77 7.23
C PRO A 257 -10.45 -14.24 8.58
N VAL A 258 -9.71 -13.14 8.58
CA VAL A 258 -9.37 -12.40 9.81
C VAL A 258 -10.54 -11.49 10.14
N GLY A 259 -11.09 -10.79 9.15
CA GLY A 259 -12.31 -10.01 9.31
C GLY A 259 -12.58 -9.04 8.18
N LEU A 260 -13.66 -8.27 8.34
CA LEU A 260 -14.19 -7.30 7.38
C LEU A 260 -14.62 -6.02 8.10
N MET A 261 -14.39 -4.85 7.52
CA MET A 261 -14.83 -3.56 8.07
C MET A 261 -15.39 -2.65 6.97
N TRP A 262 -16.41 -1.87 7.32
CA TRP A 262 -17.09 -0.93 6.42
C TRP A 262 -17.23 0.48 7.02
N GLY A 263 -16.74 0.65 8.25
CA GLY A 263 -16.58 1.92 8.93
C GLY A 263 -15.57 1.80 10.08
N ASN A 264 -15.37 2.87 10.81
CA ASN A 264 -14.34 3.05 11.83
C ASN A 264 -14.87 3.11 13.27
N ASP A 265 -16.18 3.03 13.51
CA ASP A 265 -16.78 3.12 14.84
C ASP A 265 -16.27 4.37 15.62
N PRO A 266 -16.41 5.61 15.12
CA PRO A 266 -15.79 6.80 15.72
C PRO A 266 -16.15 7.00 17.19
N GLU A 267 -17.35 6.54 17.57
CA GLU A 267 -17.89 6.67 18.91
C GLU A 267 -17.45 5.57 19.87
N LEU A 268 -16.68 4.57 19.45
CA LEU A 268 -16.13 3.53 20.34
C LEU A 268 -14.82 4.05 20.98
N THR A 269 -14.98 4.80 22.07
CA THR A 269 -13.90 5.37 22.89
C THR A 269 -13.33 4.35 23.89
N ALA A 270 -12.21 4.67 24.54
CA ALA A 270 -11.62 3.82 25.58
C ALA A 270 -12.61 3.48 26.69
N LYS A 271 -13.33 4.50 27.20
CA LYS A 271 -14.39 4.32 28.20
C LYS A 271 -15.44 3.33 27.73
N LYS A 272 -16.01 3.54 26.55
CA LYS A 272 -17.06 2.66 26.02
C LYS A 272 -16.59 1.23 25.86
N TYR A 273 -15.37 1.01 25.36
CA TYR A 273 -14.84 -0.33 25.16
C TYR A 273 -14.45 -1.03 26.47
N GLN A 274 -13.75 -0.33 27.37
CA GLN A 274 -13.13 -0.93 28.56
C GLN A 274 -14.05 -0.97 29.77
N GLU A 275 -14.90 0.05 29.94
CA GLU A 275 -15.78 0.19 31.11
C GLU A 275 -17.22 -0.21 30.79
N ASP A 276 -17.76 0.25 29.66
CA ASP A 276 -19.17 0.04 29.30
C ASP A 276 -19.41 -1.27 28.51
N GLY A 277 -18.36 -2.01 28.15
CA GLY A 277 -18.45 -3.27 27.39
C GLY A 277 -18.90 -3.11 25.93
N GLY A 278 -18.75 -1.90 25.37
CA GLY A 278 -19.06 -1.58 23.99
C GLY A 278 -18.23 -2.38 23.00
N THR A 279 -18.84 -2.74 21.88
CA THR A 279 -18.21 -3.54 20.81
C THR A 279 -18.35 -2.84 19.46
N VAL A 280 -17.47 -3.21 18.53
CA VAL A 280 -17.52 -2.72 17.16
C VAL A 280 -18.86 -3.04 16.48
N GLN A 281 -19.39 -2.08 15.73
CA GLN A 281 -20.63 -2.18 14.96
C GLN A 281 -20.38 -2.02 13.46
N GLU A 282 -19.24 -1.44 13.08
CA GLU A 282 -18.84 -1.18 11.69
C GLU A 282 -17.72 -2.10 11.19
N SER A 283 -17.45 -3.17 11.96
CA SER A 283 -16.56 -4.25 11.58
C SER A 283 -16.98 -5.58 12.18
N TRP A 284 -16.55 -6.65 11.53
CA TRP A 284 -16.59 -8.02 12.02
C TRP A 284 -15.17 -8.58 12.04
N VAL A 285 -14.73 -9.08 13.19
CA VAL A 285 -13.47 -9.80 13.35
C VAL A 285 -13.80 -11.24 13.67
N ASN A 286 -13.15 -12.18 12.99
CA ASN A 286 -13.35 -13.60 13.22
C ASN A 286 -12.93 -13.94 14.67
N PRO A 287 -13.87 -14.43 15.51
CA PRO A 287 -13.60 -14.67 16.93
C PRO A 287 -12.53 -15.74 17.17
N THR A 288 -12.45 -16.76 16.31
CA THR A 288 -11.41 -17.79 16.39
C THR A 288 -10.03 -17.21 16.14
N VAL A 289 -9.91 -16.31 15.16
CA VAL A 289 -8.64 -15.62 14.89
C VAL A 289 -8.33 -14.62 16.00
N ALA A 290 -9.29 -13.82 16.44
CA ALA A 290 -9.11 -12.86 17.53
C ALA A 290 -8.58 -13.52 18.81
N ALA A 291 -9.13 -14.68 19.18
CA ALA A 291 -8.68 -15.45 20.34
C ALA A 291 -7.20 -15.86 20.26
N ARG A 292 -6.68 -16.16 19.06
CA ARG A 292 -5.26 -16.47 18.85
C ARG A 292 -4.35 -15.28 19.14
N PHE A 293 -4.77 -14.08 18.76
CA PHE A 293 -3.98 -12.86 18.96
C PHE A 293 -4.17 -12.26 20.36
N PHE A 294 -5.24 -12.63 21.06
CA PHE A 294 -5.53 -12.14 22.41
C PHE A 294 -4.46 -12.50 23.44
N SER A 295 -3.87 -13.69 23.32
CA SER A 295 -2.79 -14.16 24.20
C SER A 295 -1.42 -13.54 23.90
N LEU A 296 -1.28 -12.85 22.76
CA LEU A 296 -0.04 -12.17 22.38
C LEU A 296 0.02 -10.76 23.01
N PRO A 297 1.20 -10.14 23.15
CA PRO A 297 1.34 -8.82 23.77
C PRO A 297 0.53 -7.68 23.13
N ARG A 298 0.04 -7.88 21.88
CA ARG A 298 -0.83 -6.92 21.20
C ARG A 298 -2.30 -7.00 21.62
N HIS A 299 -2.75 -8.13 22.17
CA HIS A 299 -4.12 -8.44 22.63
C HIS A 299 -5.26 -8.34 21.61
N HIS A 300 -5.11 -7.57 20.55
CA HIS A 300 -6.14 -7.38 19.54
C HIS A 300 -5.49 -7.18 18.17
N LEU A 301 -6.30 -7.39 17.14
CA LEU A 301 -5.88 -7.17 15.76
C LEU A 301 -5.81 -5.67 15.45
N GLY A 302 -6.86 -4.91 15.76
CA GLY A 302 -6.91 -3.45 15.70
C GLY A 302 -7.50 -2.84 16.97
N LEU A 303 -7.35 -1.53 17.12
CA LEU A 303 -7.63 -0.84 18.39
C LEU A 303 -9.10 -0.99 18.79
N PHE A 304 -9.33 -1.44 20.03
CA PHE A 304 -10.66 -1.68 20.61
C PHE A 304 -11.52 -2.65 19.78
N GLY A 305 -10.88 -3.69 19.23
CA GLY A 305 -11.56 -4.77 18.52
C GLY A 305 -11.89 -4.45 17.05
N ARG A 306 -11.53 -3.26 16.55
CA ARG A 306 -11.63 -2.93 15.12
C ARG A 306 -10.76 -3.86 14.29
N LEU A 307 -11.15 -4.04 13.03
CA LEU A 307 -10.35 -4.84 12.10
C LEU A 307 -8.99 -4.19 11.82
N ASN A 308 -7.94 -5.00 11.96
CA ASN A 308 -6.67 -4.79 11.29
C ASN A 308 -6.03 -6.14 10.95
N GLY A 309 -5.00 -6.18 10.10
CA GLY A 309 -4.32 -7.42 9.77
C GLY A 309 -3.31 -7.89 10.84
N PRO A 310 -2.90 -9.16 10.77
CA PRO A 310 -1.80 -9.69 11.58
C PRO A 310 -0.49 -8.90 11.55
N VAL A 311 -0.13 -8.26 10.43
CA VAL A 311 1.11 -7.48 10.32
C VAL A 311 0.90 -5.97 10.36
N ASP A 312 -0.34 -5.54 10.63
CA ASP A 312 -0.67 -4.12 10.69
C ASP A 312 -0.51 -3.57 12.11
N ASN A 313 -0.51 -2.24 12.22
CA ASN A 313 -0.40 -1.59 13.51
C ASN A 313 -1.67 -1.81 14.35
N PHE A 314 -1.57 -2.63 15.39
CA PHE A 314 -2.71 -2.95 16.27
C PHE A 314 -3.31 -1.75 17.01
N LYS A 315 -2.64 -0.58 17.02
CA LYS A 315 -3.16 0.69 17.55
C LYS A 315 -3.98 1.49 16.53
N SER A 316 -4.27 0.91 15.37
CA SER A 316 -5.04 1.49 14.26
C SER A 316 -6.16 0.53 13.81
N ALA A 317 -6.78 0.82 12.66
CA ALA A 317 -7.69 -0.04 11.91
C ALA A 317 -7.48 0.18 10.39
N CYS A 318 -7.85 -0.77 9.53
CA CYS A 318 -7.54 -0.68 8.09
C CYS A 318 -8.10 0.62 7.47
N ILE A 319 -9.40 0.90 7.62
CA ILE A 319 -10.03 2.10 7.06
C ILE A 319 -9.42 3.37 7.66
N ALA A 320 -9.19 3.45 8.98
CA ALA A 320 -8.57 4.63 9.60
C ALA A 320 -7.15 4.89 9.08
N CYS A 321 -6.34 3.85 8.90
CA CYS A 321 -5.01 3.96 8.30
C CYS A 321 -5.10 4.46 6.85
N HIS A 322 -6.04 3.92 6.07
CA HIS A 322 -6.24 4.25 4.66
C HIS A 322 -6.91 5.60 4.41
N ALA A 323 -7.71 6.11 5.35
CA ALA A 323 -8.33 7.44 5.30
C ALA A 323 -7.30 8.57 5.25
N ARG A 324 -6.04 8.28 5.55
CA ARG A 324 -4.90 9.19 5.46
C ARG A 324 -4.36 9.39 4.05
N ALA A 325 -4.94 8.72 3.05
CA ALA A 325 -4.56 8.89 1.65
C ALA A 325 -4.89 10.31 1.15
N LEU A 326 -3.85 11.14 0.96
CA LEU A 326 -4.00 12.52 0.53
C LEU A 326 -2.83 12.99 -0.35
N ASP A 327 -3.06 14.04 -1.13
CA ASP A 327 -2.06 14.83 -1.86
C ASP A 327 -1.85 16.18 -1.16
N TRP A 328 -0.60 16.47 -0.78
CA TRP A 328 -0.18 17.75 -0.20
C TRP A 328 -0.10 18.88 -1.24
N GLY A 329 -0.21 18.56 -2.54
CA GLY A 329 -0.04 19.50 -3.64
C GLY A 329 1.40 19.96 -3.84
N ARG A 330 2.37 19.30 -3.19
CA ARG A 330 3.81 19.65 -3.23
C ARG A 330 4.66 18.49 -2.71
N GLY A 331 5.95 18.53 -2.98
CA GLY A 331 6.91 17.65 -2.34
C GLY A 331 7.13 18.03 -0.89
N ILE A 332 7.32 17.01 -0.05
CA ILE A 332 7.69 17.16 1.36
C ILE A 332 9.14 16.68 1.51
N PRO A 333 10.01 17.48 2.16
CA PRO A 333 11.38 17.05 2.43
C PRO A 333 11.40 15.79 3.33
N PRO A 334 12.47 14.97 3.27
CA PRO A 334 12.59 13.75 4.09
C PRO A 334 12.73 14.00 5.59
N GLU A 335 13.20 15.18 5.97
CA GLU A 335 13.46 15.58 7.35
C GLU A 335 13.28 17.10 7.52
N GLY A 336 13.30 17.54 8.78
CA GLY A 336 13.20 18.95 9.16
C GLY A 336 11.79 19.39 9.56
N PRO A 337 11.61 20.67 9.90
CA PRO A 337 10.38 21.17 10.54
C PRO A 337 9.09 20.89 9.76
N VAL A 338 9.11 21.05 8.43
CA VAL A 338 7.97 20.74 7.57
C VAL A 338 7.61 19.25 7.61
N PHE A 339 8.61 18.37 7.63
CA PHE A 339 8.40 16.93 7.74
C PHE A 339 7.86 16.54 9.12
N ASP A 340 8.34 17.18 10.18
CA ASP A 340 7.88 16.95 11.55
C ASP A 340 6.44 17.44 11.74
N GLU A 341 6.10 18.63 11.22
CA GLU A 341 4.72 19.14 11.22
C GLU A 341 3.78 18.20 10.43
N MET A 342 4.19 17.75 9.24
CA MET A 342 3.44 16.77 8.46
C MET A 342 3.16 15.48 9.27
N ASN A 343 4.16 14.93 9.96
CA ASN A 343 3.98 13.73 10.79
C ASN A 343 3.04 13.97 11.97
N GLY A 344 3.03 15.18 12.54
CA GLY A 344 2.08 15.58 13.58
C GLY A 344 0.64 15.71 13.07
N LEU A 345 0.46 16.21 11.83
CA LEU A 345 -0.84 16.35 11.19
C LEU A 345 -1.41 15.02 10.68
N LEU A 346 -0.56 14.07 10.31
CA LEU A 346 -0.94 12.78 9.72
C LEU A 346 -0.42 11.59 10.55
N PRO A 347 -0.82 11.48 11.84
CA PRO A 347 -0.26 10.48 12.74
C PRO A 347 -0.57 9.05 12.28
N PHE A 348 0.30 8.10 12.62
CA PHE A 348 0.06 6.67 12.41
C PHE A 348 -0.69 6.01 13.56
N THR A 349 -0.61 6.59 14.75
CA THR A 349 -1.29 6.14 15.96
C THR A 349 -1.70 7.35 16.77
N ILE A 350 -2.75 7.20 17.57
CA ILE A 350 -3.20 8.22 18.51
C ILE A 350 -3.06 7.74 19.95
N ASN A 351 -3.11 8.67 20.91
CA ASN A 351 -3.37 8.31 22.30
C ASN A 351 -4.83 7.85 22.41
N PRO A 352 -5.10 6.57 22.71
CA PRO A 352 -6.46 6.04 22.72
C PRO A 352 -7.35 6.61 23.84
N TYR A 353 -6.76 7.31 24.82
CA TYR A 353 -7.46 7.97 25.91
C TYR A 353 -7.76 9.45 25.63
N ASP A 354 -7.26 10.00 24.53
CA ASP A 354 -7.69 11.30 24.02
C ASP A 354 -8.89 11.08 23.11
N GLU A 355 -10.11 11.30 23.63
CA GLU A 355 -11.32 11.04 22.86
C GLU A 355 -11.45 11.92 21.61
N GLN A 356 -10.90 13.13 21.62
CA GLN A 356 -10.97 14.02 20.45
C GLN A 356 -10.05 13.50 19.35
N ALA A 357 -8.80 13.17 19.69
CA ALA A 357 -7.85 12.57 18.76
C ALA A 357 -8.36 11.23 18.22
N LEU A 358 -8.95 10.40 19.09
CA LEU A 358 -9.55 9.13 18.71
C LEU A 358 -10.72 9.31 17.73
N ARG A 359 -11.71 10.17 18.06
CA ARG A 359 -12.85 10.44 17.16
C ARG A 359 -12.41 11.00 15.82
N HIS A 360 -11.38 11.86 15.81
CA HIS A 360 -10.81 12.38 14.56
C HIS A 360 -10.13 11.28 13.73
N TYR A 361 -9.29 10.45 14.36
CA TYR A 361 -8.55 9.40 13.67
C TYR A 361 -9.48 8.31 13.11
N PHE A 362 -10.49 7.91 13.88
CA PHE A 362 -11.48 6.90 13.51
C PHE A 362 -12.75 7.52 12.92
N LYS A 363 -12.68 8.73 12.36
CA LYS A 363 -13.84 9.30 11.66
C LYS A 363 -14.15 8.47 10.40
N ASN A 364 -15.44 8.24 10.16
CA ASN A 364 -15.94 7.81 8.85
C ASN A 364 -15.91 9.00 7.91
N ARG A 365 -14.88 9.06 7.05
CA ARG A 365 -14.69 10.14 6.10
C ARG A 365 -15.37 9.79 4.79
N ALA A 366 -16.03 10.77 4.19
CA ALA A 366 -16.44 10.63 2.81
C ALA A 366 -15.20 10.49 1.91
N PRO A 367 -15.30 9.84 0.75
CA PRO A 367 -14.20 9.70 -0.22
C PRO A 367 -13.51 11.02 -0.60
N THR A 368 -14.25 12.12 -0.62
CA THR A 368 -13.76 13.46 -0.95
C THR A 368 -13.24 14.24 0.25
N GLU A 369 -13.42 13.74 1.48
CA GLU A 369 -13.01 14.41 2.70
C GLU A 369 -11.57 14.00 3.07
N PRO A 370 -10.58 14.91 2.97
CA PRO A 370 -9.21 14.58 3.34
C PRO A 370 -9.07 14.39 4.85
N PHE A 371 -8.05 13.63 5.27
CA PHE A 371 -7.70 13.52 6.69
C PHE A 371 -7.26 14.86 7.28
N VAL A 372 -6.43 15.59 6.54
CA VAL A 372 -5.94 16.94 6.90
C VAL A 372 -6.72 17.96 6.07
N ALA A 373 -7.45 18.85 6.73
CA ALA A 373 -8.19 19.91 6.06
C ALA A 373 -7.26 20.78 5.20
N GLY A 374 -7.72 21.16 4.00
CA GLY A 374 -6.92 21.95 3.04
C GLY A 374 -5.99 21.13 2.14
N THR A 375 -5.97 19.80 2.28
CA THR A 375 -5.31 18.88 1.33
C THR A 375 -6.33 18.24 0.37
N GLN A 376 -5.86 17.49 -0.63
CA GLN A 376 -6.74 16.73 -1.53
C GLN A 376 -6.83 15.28 -1.08
N SER A 377 -8.05 14.80 -0.81
CA SER A 377 -8.29 13.37 -0.56
C SER A 377 -7.91 12.53 -1.78
N LEU A 378 -7.30 11.37 -1.56
CA LEU A 378 -7.06 10.35 -2.59
C LEU A 378 -7.92 9.12 -2.31
N ASP A 379 -9.15 9.38 -1.85
CA ASP A 379 -10.16 8.41 -1.42
C ASP A 379 -9.61 7.58 -0.25
N TYR A 380 -9.29 6.30 -0.47
CA TYR A 380 -8.70 5.42 0.54
C TYR A 380 -7.46 4.68 -0.01
N SER A 381 -6.83 5.19 -1.09
CA SER A 381 -5.68 4.53 -1.71
C SER A 381 -4.35 5.07 -1.20
N LEU A 382 -3.77 4.39 -0.22
CA LEU A 382 -2.41 4.67 0.24
C LEU A 382 -1.36 4.43 -0.85
N GLN A 383 -1.60 3.50 -1.79
CA GLN A 383 -0.68 3.31 -2.91
C GLN A 383 -0.70 4.51 -3.87
N LEU A 384 -1.88 5.07 -4.17
CA LEU A 384 -1.95 6.30 -4.96
C LEU A 384 -1.29 7.48 -4.23
N ALA A 385 -1.55 7.63 -2.93
CA ALA A 385 -0.93 8.67 -2.11
C ALA A 385 0.60 8.55 -2.05
N GLY A 386 1.13 7.33 -1.89
CA GLY A 386 2.56 7.06 -1.94
C GLY A 386 3.19 7.40 -3.28
N GLY A 387 2.55 7.01 -4.40
CA GLY A 387 3.03 7.34 -5.75
C GLY A 387 3.05 8.85 -6.01
N ILE A 388 1.98 9.57 -5.64
CA ILE A 388 1.91 11.03 -5.74
C ILE A 388 2.97 11.69 -4.86
N PHE A 389 3.13 11.24 -3.61
CA PHE A 389 4.16 11.76 -2.70
C PHE A 389 5.56 11.63 -3.31
N ASN A 390 5.90 10.44 -3.83
CA ASN A 390 7.19 10.19 -4.47
C ASN A 390 7.40 11.06 -5.71
N PHE A 391 6.39 11.18 -6.57
CA PHE A 391 6.41 12.05 -7.74
C PHE A 391 6.64 13.51 -7.38
N ARG A 392 5.83 14.07 -6.47
CA ARG A 392 5.92 15.48 -6.07
C ARG A 392 7.28 15.81 -5.48
N ARG A 393 7.83 14.92 -4.65
CA ARG A 393 9.17 15.06 -4.10
C ARG A 393 10.25 15.01 -5.18
N TRP A 394 10.14 14.10 -6.14
CA TRP A 394 11.08 14.04 -7.27
C TRP A 394 11.04 15.32 -8.13
N VAL A 395 9.84 15.83 -8.45
CA VAL A 395 9.67 17.09 -9.17
C VAL A 395 10.30 18.25 -8.40
N ASP A 396 10.01 18.40 -7.10
CA ASP A 396 10.58 19.49 -6.31
C ASP A 396 12.12 19.41 -6.21
N LEU A 397 12.69 18.20 -6.24
CA LEU A 397 14.14 18.00 -6.18
C LEU A 397 14.84 18.23 -7.53
N LYS A 398 14.20 17.86 -8.66
CA LYS A 398 14.85 17.81 -9.98
C LYS A 398 14.34 18.86 -10.96
N PHE A 399 13.12 19.34 -10.77
CA PHE A 399 12.39 20.22 -11.68
C PHE A 399 11.62 21.30 -10.90
N SER A 400 12.22 21.86 -9.84
CA SER A 400 11.56 22.80 -8.91
C SER A 400 10.91 24.00 -9.60
N ALA A 401 11.53 24.55 -10.66
CA ALA A 401 10.98 25.64 -11.46
C ALA A 401 9.68 25.27 -12.20
N GLN A 402 9.46 23.98 -12.43
CA GLN A 402 8.28 23.40 -13.09
C GLN A 402 7.31 22.75 -12.10
N ALA A 403 7.56 22.78 -10.78
CA ALA A 403 6.70 22.11 -9.81
C ALA A 403 5.24 22.57 -9.89
N ALA A 404 5.01 23.86 -10.11
CA ALA A 404 3.68 24.45 -10.21
C ALA A 404 2.86 23.92 -11.40
N GLU A 405 3.47 23.61 -12.55
CA GLU A 405 2.75 23.09 -13.73
C GLU A 405 2.36 21.61 -13.59
N THR A 406 2.96 20.88 -12.66
CA THR A 406 2.69 19.45 -12.46
C THR A 406 1.45 19.15 -11.63
N ARG A 407 0.87 20.15 -10.96
CA ARG A 407 -0.23 20.00 -9.99
C ARG A 407 -1.49 20.72 -10.42
N ASP A 408 -2.64 20.16 -10.05
CA ASP A 408 -3.99 20.73 -10.25
C ASP A 408 -4.70 21.08 -8.93
N VAL A 409 -3.99 20.89 -7.82
CA VAL A 409 -4.42 21.24 -6.46
C VAL A 409 -3.45 22.27 -5.86
N PRO A 410 -3.93 23.19 -4.99
CA PRO A 410 -3.05 24.13 -4.32
C PRO A 410 -2.07 23.40 -3.38
N PRO A 411 -0.83 23.87 -3.22
CA PRO A 411 0.07 23.35 -2.19
C PRO A 411 -0.48 23.65 -0.81
N TYR A 412 -0.37 22.68 0.10
CA TYR A 412 -0.60 22.91 1.51
C TYR A 412 0.46 23.86 2.10
N GLU A 413 0.01 24.80 2.93
CA GLU A 413 0.86 25.76 3.62
C GLU A 413 1.11 25.30 5.06
N PHE A 414 2.35 24.91 5.35
CA PHE A 414 2.76 24.50 6.70
C PHE A 414 2.98 25.72 7.59
N LYS A 415 2.70 25.61 8.89
CA LYS A 415 2.90 26.70 9.85
C LYS A 415 4.39 27.04 10.01
N GLU A 416 5.25 26.02 9.98
CA GLU A 416 6.71 26.20 10.07
C GLU A 416 7.29 26.99 8.89
N GLU A 417 6.57 27.10 7.77
CA GLU A 417 6.97 27.97 6.66
C GLU A 417 6.56 29.43 6.89
N LYS A 418 5.46 29.65 7.63
CA LYS A 418 4.94 31.00 7.94
C LYS A 418 5.73 31.70 9.04
N SER A 419 6.47 30.96 9.88
CA SER A 419 7.25 31.50 11.00
C SER A 419 8.62 32.08 10.62
N GLY A 420 9.11 31.89 9.38
CA GLY A 420 10.35 32.50 8.86
C GLY A 420 11.62 31.71 9.21
N ASN A 421 12.54 31.43 8.29
CA ASN A 421 13.27 32.41 7.47
C ASN A 421 12.96 32.29 5.97
N ALA A 422 12.34 33.33 5.40
CA ALA A 422 12.43 33.61 3.97
C ALA A 422 13.86 34.08 3.65
N GLY A 423 14.78 33.14 3.42
CA GLY A 423 16.18 33.50 3.14
C GLY A 423 17.22 32.45 3.44
N ALA A 424 17.04 31.21 2.96
CA ALA A 424 18.17 30.34 2.67
C ALA A 424 17.74 29.36 1.59
N ALA A 425 18.32 29.47 0.39
CA ALA A 425 18.31 28.36 -0.54
C ALA A 425 18.84 27.14 0.24
N PRO A 426 18.14 25.98 0.23
CA PRO A 426 18.62 24.82 0.95
C PRO A 426 20.02 24.50 0.44
N THR A 427 21.00 24.59 1.34
CA THR A 427 22.38 24.20 1.08
C THR A 427 22.35 22.77 0.54
N LYS A 428 22.84 22.58 -0.70
CA LYS A 428 23.04 21.26 -1.30
C LYS A 428 23.89 20.43 -0.35
N ILE A 429 23.26 19.58 0.43
CA ILE A 429 23.88 18.33 0.90
C ILE A 429 23.28 17.27 -0.01
N LEU A 430 23.86 17.16 -1.20
CA LEU A 430 23.73 15.94 -1.99
C LEU A 430 24.34 14.82 -1.13
N PRO A 431 23.63 13.70 -0.90
CA PRO A 431 24.33 12.46 -0.56
C PRO A 431 25.40 12.24 -1.63
N SER A 432 26.57 11.75 -1.22
CA SER A 432 27.61 11.34 -2.16
C SER A 432 26.99 10.41 -3.21
N THR A 433 27.49 10.52 -4.44
CA THR A 433 27.02 9.81 -5.64
C THR A 433 27.18 8.28 -5.59
N GLN A 434 27.25 7.69 -4.40
CA GLN A 434 27.44 6.26 -4.16
C GLN A 434 26.27 5.56 -3.46
N ASP A 435 25.20 6.26 -3.09
CA ASP A 435 24.03 5.58 -2.52
C ASP A 435 22.73 5.93 -3.24
N ARG A 436 22.54 5.32 -4.41
CA ARG A 436 21.26 5.30 -5.13
C ARG A 436 20.22 4.39 -4.44
N SER A 437 20.53 3.77 -3.29
CA SER A 437 19.62 2.86 -2.59
C SER A 437 18.84 3.52 -1.44
N TYR A 438 19.19 4.74 -1.03
CA TYR A 438 18.49 5.43 0.05
C TYR A 438 17.27 6.21 -0.46
N VAL A 439 16.17 5.49 -0.65
CA VAL A 439 14.85 6.12 -0.66
C VAL A 439 14.52 6.48 0.79
N GLY A 440 14.47 7.78 1.09
CA GLY A 440 14.01 8.24 2.40
C GLY A 440 12.64 7.61 2.73
N PRO A 441 12.40 7.21 3.99
CA PRO A 441 11.23 6.42 4.36
C PRO A 441 9.93 7.14 3.96
N SER A 442 9.06 6.44 3.22
CA SER A 442 7.71 6.92 2.90
C SER A 442 6.92 7.17 4.19
N PRO A 443 6.20 8.30 4.32
CA PRO A 443 5.29 8.53 5.44
C PRO A 443 4.03 7.67 5.37
N PHE A 444 3.99 6.66 4.49
CA PHE A 444 2.96 5.63 4.47
C PHE A 444 3.48 4.26 4.93
N SER A 445 4.80 4.10 5.13
CA SER A 445 5.43 2.85 5.58
C SER A 445 5.94 2.87 7.03
N ARG A 446 5.77 3.97 7.77
CA ARG A 446 6.17 4.05 9.19
C ARG A 446 5.13 3.40 10.10
N GLY A 447 5.30 2.11 10.37
CA GLY A 447 4.45 1.34 11.27
C GLY A 447 5.04 1.02 12.64
N ASP A 448 6.32 1.38 12.85
CA ASP A 448 7.01 1.60 14.13
C ASP A 448 6.41 0.90 15.34
#